data_AF-A0A9D8IB09-F1
#
_entry.id   AF-A0A9D8IB09-F1
#
_cell.length_a   1.000
_cell.length_b   1.000
_cell.length_c   1.000
_cell.angle_alpha   90.00
_cell.angle_beta   90.00
_cell.angle_gamma   90.00
#
_symmetry.space_group_name_H-M   'P 1'
#
loop_
_entity.id
_entity.type
_entity.pdbx_description
1 polymer ?
#
loop_
_entity_poly.entity_id
_entity_poly.type
_entity_poly.pdbx_seq_one_letter_code
_entity_poly.pdbx_strand_id
1 'polypeptide(L)'
;MNFLLEIAARDFDLTDANKADIDKYAEKLDTAYDRIIRCRVVVEALRHREHRGLLYNVKIVVTIPGTELVIKRKPNEDFHMAVKDSFNAMRRKLEDFVAQRRGKVKHHEEVPLARISNLFTEEGYGFITSSDGREIYFHRNSVLNHDFTRLEKGMEVRFVEEEGDKGPQASSVTVTGG
;
A
#
# COMPACT_ATOMS: atom_id res chain seq x y z
N MET A 1 -2.24 17.73 12.65
CA MET A 1 -1.30 16.59 12.82
C MET A 1 -2.01 15.48 13.58
N ASN A 2 -2.39 14.42 12.86
CA ASN A 2 -3.18 13.31 13.41
C ASN A 2 -2.33 12.08 13.79
N PHE A 3 -1.01 12.14 13.61
CA PHE A 3 -0.10 11.05 13.92
C PHE A 3 0.93 11.43 14.98
N LEU A 4 1.51 10.41 15.63
CA LEU A 4 2.61 10.61 16.57
C LEU A 4 3.92 10.85 15.80
N LEU A 5 4.48 12.06 15.91
CA LEU A 5 5.79 12.40 15.37
C LEU A 5 6.90 12.14 16.42
N GLU A 6 7.80 11.22 16.11
CA GLU A 6 8.99 10.93 16.92
C GLU A 6 10.25 11.42 16.18
N ILE A 7 10.97 12.39 16.77
CA ILE A 7 12.22 12.91 16.21
C ILE A 7 13.38 12.40 17.08
N ALA A 8 14.36 11.74 16.44
CA ALA A 8 15.60 11.31 17.08
C ALA A 8 16.79 11.84 16.29
N ALA A 9 17.79 12.38 17.01
CA ALA A 9 19.08 12.74 16.42
C ALA A 9 20.19 11.92 17.08
N ARG A 10 21.20 11.56 16.29
CA ARG A 10 22.45 10.95 16.73
C ARG A 10 23.62 11.80 16.28
N ASP A 11 24.51 12.07 17.22
CA ASP A 11 25.73 12.86 17.00
C ASP A 11 25.45 14.26 16.43
N PHE A 12 24.27 14.80 16.73
CA PHE A 12 23.77 16.08 16.23
C PHE A 12 22.86 16.79 17.24
N ASP A 13 23.01 18.11 17.36
CA ASP A 13 22.16 18.97 18.18
C ASP A 13 20.91 19.42 17.42
N LEU A 14 19.75 18.93 17.86
CA LEU A 14 18.45 19.40 17.40
C LEU A 14 18.16 20.80 17.99
N THR A 15 18.55 21.84 17.26
CA THR A 15 18.10 23.21 17.53
C THR A 15 16.61 23.39 17.22
N ASP A 16 15.98 24.39 17.83
CA ASP A 16 14.54 24.67 17.65
C ASP A 16 14.19 25.02 16.21
N ALA A 17 15.11 25.65 15.47
CA ALA A 17 14.95 25.91 14.03
C ALA A 17 14.81 24.59 13.23
N ASN A 18 15.62 23.58 13.56
CA ASN A 18 15.59 22.28 12.87
C ASN A 18 14.32 21.49 13.20
N LYS A 19 13.85 21.57 14.45
CA LYS A 19 12.57 20.97 14.84
C LYS A 19 11.40 21.62 14.10
N ALA A 20 11.38 22.96 14.02
CA ALA A 20 10.34 23.70 13.32
C ALA A 20 10.28 23.34 11.83
N ASP A 21 11.43 23.13 11.19
CA ASP A 21 11.47 22.65 9.81
C ASP A 21 10.89 21.24 9.66
N ILE A 22 11.29 20.30 10.53
CA ILE A 22 10.76 18.93 10.51
C ILE A 22 9.25 18.94 10.73
N ASP A 23 8.77 19.74 11.67
CA ASP A 23 7.35 19.90 11.99
C ASP A 23 6.56 20.42 10.78
N LYS A 24 7.07 21.46 10.12
CA LYS A 24 6.50 22.01 8.88
C LYS A 24 6.42 20.98 7.74
N TYR A 25 7.41 20.08 7.62
CA TYR A 25 7.35 19.00 6.63
C TYR A 25 6.40 17.87 7.06
N ALA A 26 6.31 17.59 8.36
CA ALA A 26 5.37 16.63 8.92
C ALA A 26 3.91 17.07 8.72
N GLU A 27 3.58 18.35 8.90
CA GLU A 27 2.25 18.89 8.60
C GLU A 27 1.87 18.75 7.12
N LYS A 28 2.84 18.96 6.22
CA LYS A 28 2.63 18.73 4.78
C LYS A 28 2.36 17.27 4.47
N LEU A 29 2.99 16.36 5.22
CA LEU A 29 2.76 14.93 5.10
C LEU A 29 1.37 14.54 5.63
N ASP A 30 0.95 15.12 6.75
CA ASP A 30 -0.39 14.97 7.36
C ASP A 30 -1.50 15.41 6.41
N THR A 31 -1.31 16.57 5.78
CA THR A 31 -2.27 17.12 4.79
C THR A 31 -2.37 16.24 3.55
N ALA A 32 -1.27 15.60 3.15
CA ALA A 32 -1.24 14.70 2.00
C ALA A 32 -1.81 13.31 2.33
N TYR A 33 -1.67 12.84 3.57
CA TYR A 33 -2.14 11.52 4.00
C TYR A 33 -2.58 11.53 5.47
N ASP A 34 -3.89 11.40 5.69
CA ASP A 34 -4.53 11.46 7.02
C ASP A 34 -4.47 10.13 7.79
N ARG A 35 -4.16 9.03 7.10
CA ARG A 35 -4.10 7.67 7.65
C ARG A 35 -2.74 7.29 8.25
N ILE A 36 -1.88 8.26 8.55
CA ILE A 36 -0.61 7.98 9.23
C ILE A 36 -0.90 7.70 10.71
N ILE A 37 -0.35 6.61 11.24
CA ILE A 37 -0.45 6.29 12.67
C ILE A 37 0.75 6.88 13.41
N ARG A 38 1.94 6.70 12.85
CA ARG A 38 3.21 7.13 13.44
C ARG A 38 4.20 7.54 12.36
N CYS A 39 4.97 8.59 12.62
CA CYS A 39 6.10 9.00 11.80
C CYS A 39 7.33 9.14 12.70
N ARG A 40 8.37 8.35 12.43
CA ARG A 40 9.64 8.41 13.14
C ARG A 40 10.74 8.90 12.21
N VAL A 41 11.35 10.02 12.58
CA VAL A 41 12.44 10.66 11.86
C VAL A 41 13.71 10.47 12.66
N VAL A 42 14.72 9.82 12.06
CA VAL A 42 16.03 9.62 12.66
C VAL A 42 17.06 10.33 11.79
N VAL A 43 17.80 11.28 12.40
CA VAL A 43 18.90 11.97 11.73
C VAL A 43 20.22 11.56 12.38
N GLU A 44 21.19 11.17 11.57
CA GLU A 44 22.51 10.72 12.00
C GLU A 44 23.57 11.50 11.23
N ALA A 45 24.47 12.19 11.95
CA ALA A 45 25.57 12.93 11.35
C ALA A 45 26.84 12.07 11.32
N LEU A 46 27.33 11.74 10.13
CA LEU A 46 28.60 11.03 9.95
C LEU A 46 29.72 12.03 9.63
N ARG A 47 30.77 12.04 10.46
CA ARG A 47 31.99 12.81 10.20
C ARG A 47 32.91 12.01 9.27
N HIS A 48 33.09 12.48 8.04
CA HIS A 48 34.09 11.90 7.14
C HIS A 48 35.49 12.44 7.45
N ARG A 49 36.53 11.59 7.29
CA ARG A 49 37.92 11.96 7.60
C ARG A 49 38.67 12.69 6.47
N GLU A 50 38.19 12.60 5.23
CA GLU A 50 38.97 13.03 4.04
C GLU A 50 38.39 14.23 3.26
N HIS A 51 37.16 14.67 3.55
CA HIS A 51 36.57 15.87 2.94
C HIS A 51 35.95 16.74 4.03
N ARG A 52 36.10 18.07 3.92
CA ARG A 52 35.51 19.08 4.83
C ARG A 52 33.98 19.12 4.67
N GLY A 53 33.27 18.07 5.07
CA GLY A 53 31.81 17.99 4.99
C GLY A 53 31.22 17.10 6.08
N LEU A 54 30.18 17.58 6.75
CA LEU A 54 29.32 16.77 7.62
C LEU A 54 28.27 16.12 6.71
N LEU A 55 28.21 14.79 6.68
CA LEU A 55 27.20 14.09 5.91
C LEU A 55 26.04 13.69 6.82
N TYR A 56 24.83 14.12 6.47
CA TYR A 56 23.61 13.83 7.22
C TYR A 56 22.87 12.67 6.57
N ASN A 57 22.76 11.58 7.32
CA ASN A 57 21.89 10.46 7.00
C ASN A 57 20.53 10.68 7.66
N VAL A 58 19.49 10.80 6.84
CA VAL A 58 18.11 10.91 7.32
C VAL A 58 17.37 9.63 6.99
N LYS A 59 16.83 8.99 8.03
CA LYS A 59 15.96 7.82 7.92
C LYS A 59 14.58 8.20 8.41
N ILE A 60 13.58 8.06 7.52
CA ILE A 60 12.18 8.31 7.86
C ILE A 60 11.45 6.97 7.82
N VAL A 61 10.74 6.68 8.89
CA VAL A 61 9.89 5.50 9.06
C VAL A 61 8.47 5.97 9.29
N VAL A 62 7.57 5.66 8.37
CA VAL A 62 6.15 6.00 8.48
C VAL A 62 5.36 4.71 8.63
N THR A 63 4.61 4.60 9.71
CA THR A 63 3.71 3.49 9.98
C THR A 63 2.29 3.88 9.61
N ILE A 64 1.68 3.12 8.72
CA ILE A 64 0.29 3.25 8.28
C ILE A 64 -0.46 1.93 8.56
N PRO A 65 -1.80 1.92 8.58
CA PRO A 65 -2.57 0.69 8.80
C PRO A 65 -2.17 -0.40 7.79
N GLY A 66 -1.64 -1.51 8.32
CA GLY A 66 -1.25 -2.69 7.54
C GLY A 66 0.07 -2.57 6.76
N THR A 67 0.85 -1.48 6.89
CA THR A 67 2.14 -1.35 6.20
C THR A 67 3.10 -0.39 6.91
N GLU A 68 4.40 -0.70 6.88
CA GLU A 68 5.44 0.23 7.30
C GLU A 68 6.28 0.68 6.10
N LEU A 69 6.36 1.99 5.89
CA LEU A 69 7.16 2.61 4.84
C LEU A 69 8.46 3.14 5.42
N VAL A 70 9.57 2.54 4.99
CA VAL A 70 10.91 2.99 5.36
C VAL A 70 11.61 3.64 4.17
N ILE A 71 12.24 4.78 4.40
CA ILE A 71 13.16 5.41 3.45
C ILE A 71 14.53 5.57 4.09
N LYS A 72 15.54 5.11 3.35
CA LYS A 72 16.96 5.35 3.61
C LYS A 72 17.49 6.15 2.42
N ARG A 73 17.85 7.42 2.60
CA ARG A 73 18.45 8.26 1.54
C ARG A 73 19.97 8.28 1.67
N LYS A 74 20.64 8.67 0.57
CA LYS A 74 22.09 8.85 0.53
C LYS A 74 22.51 10.04 1.41
N PRO A 75 23.69 9.99 2.04
CA PRO A 75 24.18 11.08 2.88
C PRO A 75 24.29 12.39 2.09
N ASN A 76 23.81 13.50 2.67
CA ASN A 76 23.89 14.81 2.04
C ASN A 76 24.68 15.79 2.92
N GLU A 77 25.41 16.73 2.32
CA GLU A 77 26.26 17.69 3.03
C GLU A 77 25.45 18.77 3.77
N ASP A 78 24.21 19.00 3.32
CA ASP A 78 23.30 19.99 3.90
C ASP A 78 22.12 19.30 4.61
N PHE A 79 21.95 19.60 5.90
CA PHE A 79 20.89 19.06 6.74
C PHE A 79 19.48 19.41 6.23
N HIS A 80 19.25 20.67 5.84
CA HIS A 80 17.94 21.11 5.35
C HIS A 80 17.60 20.42 4.02
N MET A 81 18.58 20.29 3.12
CA MET A 81 18.38 19.53 1.88
C MET A 81 18.16 18.04 2.16
N ALA A 82 18.90 17.43 3.10
CA ALA A 82 18.74 16.03 3.48
C ALA A 82 17.34 15.73 4.01
N VAL A 83 16.84 16.58 4.91
CA VAL A 83 15.50 16.48 5.49
C VAL A 83 14.45 16.68 4.41
N LYS A 84 14.52 17.78 3.66
CA LYS A 84 13.56 18.12 2.60
C LYS A 84 13.45 17.01 1.56
N ASP A 85 14.58 16.51 1.06
CA ASP A 85 14.59 15.44 0.05
C ASP A 85 14.05 14.12 0.59
N SER A 86 14.32 13.82 1.86
CA SER A 86 13.80 12.61 2.51
C SER A 86 12.29 12.69 2.69
N PHE A 87 11.76 13.84 3.14
CA PHE A 87 10.31 14.06 3.26
C PHE A 87 9.61 14.06 1.89
N ASN A 88 10.18 14.72 0.88
CA ASN A 88 9.64 14.68 -0.48
C ASN A 88 9.63 13.27 -1.06
N ALA A 89 10.67 12.48 -0.79
CA ALA A 89 10.72 11.07 -1.18
C ALA A 89 9.65 10.24 -0.45
N MET A 90 9.42 10.51 0.85
CA MET A 90 8.38 9.83 1.62
C MET A 90 6.99 10.17 1.10
N ARG A 91 6.76 11.45 0.80
CA ARG A 91 5.54 11.91 0.16
C ARG A 91 5.31 11.20 -1.17
N ARG A 92 6.30 11.12 -2.06
CA ARG A 92 6.18 10.36 -3.32
C ARG A 92 5.89 8.89 -3.08
N LYS A 93 6.54 8.24 -2.11
CA LYS A 93 6.31 6.82 -1.79
C LYS A 93 4.90 6.57 -1.25
N LEU A 94 4.37 7.50 -0.45
CA LEU A 94 2.98 7.49 0.00
C LEU A 94 2.02 7.74 -1.16
N GLU A 95 2.28 8.73 -2.02
CA GLU A 95 1.49 9.00 -3.23
C GLU A 95 1.47 7.78 -4.15
N ASP A 96 2.61 7.13 -4.37
CA ASP A 96 2.72 5.87 -5.12
C ASP A 96 1.96 4.73 -4.43
N PHE A 97 2.01 4.62 -3.10
CA PHE A 97 1.27 3.61 -2.36
C PHE A 97 -0.24 3.83 -2.46
N VAL A 98 -0.70 5.07 -2.37
CA VAL A 98 -2.10 5.46 -2.52
C VAL A 98 -2.54 5.31 -3.97
N ALA A 99 -1.72 5.70 -4.94
CA ALA A 99 -1.99 5.54 -6.36
C ALA A 99 -2.01 4.07 -6.77
N GLN A 100 -1.14 3.23 -6.19
CA GLN A 100 -1.21 1.79 -6.34
C GLN A 100 -2.47 1.22 -5.67
N ARG A 101 -2.86 1.70 -4.48
CA ARG A 101 -4.12 1.26 -3.85
C ARG A 101 -5.39 1.79 -4.53
N ARG A 102 -5.35 2.97 -5.18
CA ARG A 102 -6.47 3.57 -5.93
C ARG A 102 -6.55 3.10 -7.38
N GLY A 103 -5.41 2.78 -8.00
CA GLY A 103 -5.27 2.30 -9.38
C GLY A 103 -5.09 0.78 -9.52
N LYS A 104 -4.93 0.06 -8.40
CA LYS A 104 -5.04 -1.40 -8.31
C LYS A 104 -5.87 -1.73 -7.08
N VAL A 105 -7.16 -1.94 -7.29
CA VAL A 105 -7.94 -2.81 -6.41
C VAL A 105 -7.41 -4.24 -6.59
N LYS A 106 -6.23 -4.52 -6.04
CA LYS A 106 -5.90 -5.89 -5.66
C LYS A 106 -6.16 -5.94 -4.17
N HIS A 107 -7.44 -6.11 -3.84
CA HIS A 107 -7.86 -6.57 -2.53
C HIS A 107 -7.00 -7.79 -2.19
N HIS A 108 -6.09 -7.60 -1.24
CA HIS A 108 -5.42 -8.71 -0.60
C HIS A 108 -5.67 -8.54 0.89
N GLU A 109 -6.80 -9.07 1.33
CA GLU A 109 -6.92 -9.65 2.66
C GLU A 109 -8.08 -10.65 2.59
N GLU A 110 -7.72 -11.93 2.78
CA GLU A 110 -8.52 -13.15 2.59
C GLU A 110 -9.02 -13.36 1.15
N VAL A 111 -8.48 -14.38 0.46
CA VAL A 111 -8.99 -14.71 -0.87
C VAL A 111 -10.45 -15.11 -0.70
N PRO A 112 -11.43 -14.34 -1.22
CA PRO A 112 -12.83 -14.60 -0.96
C PRO A 112 -13.16 -16.00 -1.50
N LEU A 113 -13.40 -16.93 -0.60
CA LEU A 113 -13.91 -18.24 -0.94
C LEU A 113 -15.38 -18.05 -1.27
N ALA A 114 -15.75 -18.45 -2.47
CA ALA A 114 -17.12 -18.48 -2.92
C ALA A 114 -17.48 -19.88 -3.40
N ARG A 115 -18.77 -20.16 -3.43
CA ARG A 115 -19.30 -21.42 -3.90
C ARG A 115 -20.11 -21.20 -5.18
N ILE A 116 -19.96 -22.07 -6.16
CA ILE A 116 -20.75 -21.96 -7.41
C ILE A 116 -22.22 -22.21 -7.08
N SER A 117 -23.06 -21.18 -7.23
CA SER A 117 -24.50 -21.26 -6.95
C SER A 117 -25.26 -21.78 -8.17
N ASN A 118 -24.92 -21.28 -9.35
CA ASN A 118 -25.51 -21.67 -10.63
C ASN A 118 -24.44 -21.62 -11.74
N LEU A 119 -24.53 -22.55 -12.70
CA LEU A 119 -23.60 -22.63 -13.82
C LEU A 119 -24.39 -22.95 -15.09
N PHE A 120 -24.19 -22.13 -16.12
CA PHE A 120 -24.82 -22.25 -17.44
C PHE A 120 -23.72 -22.57 -18.45
N THR A 121 -23.40 -23.85 -18.56
CA THR A 121 -22.25 -24.32 -19.36
C THR A 121 -22.40 -24.06 -20.85
N GLU A 122 -23.63 -24.14 -21.37
CA GLU A 122 -23.92 -23.90 -22.80
C GLU A 122 -23.78 -22.42 -23.15
N GLU A 123 -24.26 -21.54 -22.28
CA GLU A 123 -24.19 -20.09 -22.46
C GLU A 123 -22.86 -19.47 -22.00
N GLY A 124 -22.03 -20.22 -21.27
CA GLY A 124 -20.67 -19.82 -20.90
C GLY A 124 -20.58 -18.83 -19.74
N TYR A 125 -21.54 -18.84 -18.81
CA TYR A 125 -21.53 -17.98 -17.64
C TYR A 125 -21.99 -18.72 -16.37
N GLY A 126 -21.83 -18.10 -15.21
CA GLY A 126 -22.31 -18.64 -13.94
C GLY A 126 -22.39 -17.59 -12.84
N PHE A 127 -22.80 -18.05 -11.67
CA PHE A 127 -22.90 -17.27 -10.46
C PHE A 127 -22.19 -17.97 -9.31
N ILE A 128 -21.52 -17.18 -8.48
CA ILE A 128 -20.89 -17.63 -7.25
C ILE A 128 -21.51 -16.89 -6.07
N THR A 129 -21.72 -17.60 -4.97
CA THR A 129 -22.13 -17.00 -3.70
C THR A 129 -20.89 -16.78 -2.86
N SER A 130 -20.61 -15.52 -2.56
CA SER A 130 -19.56 -15.09 -1.65
C SER A 130 -19.90 -15.45 -0.19
N SER A 131 -18.90 -15.48 0.69
CA SER A 131 -19.06 -15.82 2.11
C SER A 131 -20.00 -14.87 2.88
N ASP A 132 -20.18 -13.66 2.38
CA ASP A 132 -21.14 -12.66 2.88
C ASP A 132 -22.57 -12.84 2.34
N GLY A 133 -22.82 -13.89 1.54
CA GLY A 133 -24.13 -14.21 0.97
C GLY A 133 -24.48 -13.45 -0.30
N ARG A 134 -23.58 -12.63 -0.85
CA ARG A 134 -23.81 -11.93 -2.13
C ARG A 134 -23.60 -12.88 -3.32
N GLU A 135 -24.49 -12.77 -4.31
CA GLU A 135 -24.31 -13.46 -5.60
C GLU A 135 -23.52 -12.57 -6.57
N ILE A 136 -22.46 -13.14 -7.13
CA ILE A 136 -21.54 -12.48 -8.06
C ILE A 136 -21.56 -13.21 -9.39
N TYR A 137 -21.81 -12.47 -10.47
CA TYR A 137 -21.81 -12.99 -11.84
C TYR A 137 -20.38 -13.23 -12.33
N PHE A 138 -20.13 -14.31 -13.10
CA PHE A 138 -18.87 -14.51 -13.79
C PHE A 138 -19.07 -15.09 -15.19
N HIS A 139 -18.17 -14.75 -16.12
CA HIS A 139 -18.16 -15.30 -17.47
C HIS A 139 -17.05 -16.34 -17.61
N ARG A 140 -17.14 -17.25 -18.59
CA ARG A 140 -16.10 -18.26 -18.87
C ARG A 140 -14.70 -17.67 -19.08
N ASN A 141 -14.64 -16.44 -19.59
CA ASN A 141 -13.38 -15.72 -19.82
C ASN A 141 -12.70 -15.25 -18.53
N SER A 142 -13.46 -15.12 -17.43
CA SER A 142 -12.92 -14.77 -16.11
C SER A 142 -12.31 -15.98 -15.42
N VAL A 143 -12.57 -17.21 -15.89
CA VAL A 143 -12.05 -18.43 -15.27
C VAL A 143 -10.63 -18.69 -15.77
N LEU A 144 -9.68 -18.73 -14.83
CA LEU A 144 -8.28 -18.97 -15.15
C LEU A 144 -8.03 -20.45 -15.50
N ASN A 145 -6.89 -20.70 -16.16
CA ASN A 145 -6.42 -22.04 -16.54
C ASN A 145 -7.36 -22.88 -17.42
N HIS A 146 -8.37 -22.25 -18.04
CA HIS A 146 -9.40 -22.94 -18.83
C HIS A 146 -10.20 -23.99 -18.03
N ASP A 147 -10.27 -23.85 -16.70
CA ASP A 147 -10.97 -24.79 -15.82
C ASP A 147 -12.52 -24.65 -15.85
N PHE A 148 -13.10 -23.81 -16.73
CA PHE A 148 -14.55 -23.57 -16.76
C PHE A 148 -15.36 -24.87 -16.95
N THR A 149 -14.88 -25.80 -17.76
CA THR A 149 -15.55 -27.08 -18.01
C THR A 149 -15.51 -28.04 -16.82
N ARG A 150 -14.64 -27.79 -15.84
CA ARG A 150 -14.51 -28.58 -14.61
C ARG A 150 -15.32 -28.01 -13.46
N LEU A 151 -15.97 -26.86 -13.67
CA LEU A 151 -16.80 -26.23 -12.66
C LEU A 151 -18.11 -26.99 -12.50
N GLU A 152 -18.51 -27.20 -11.25
CA GLU A 152 -19.79 -27.79 -10.90
C GLU A 152 -20.47 -26.96 -9.81
N LYS A 153 -21.81 -26.98 -9.80
CA LYS A 153 -22.58 -26.34 -8.74
C LYS A 153 -22.15 -26.90 -7.39
N GLY A 154 -21.77 -26.02 -6.48
CA GLY A 154 -21.30 -26.38 -5.15
C GLY A 154 -19.77 -26.49 -5.01
N MET A 155 -18.97 -26.28 -6.05
CA MET A 155 -17.52 -26.21 -5.91
C MET A 155 -17.08 -24.92 -5.24
N GLU A 156 -16.01 -25.00 -4.44
CA GLU A 156 -15.33 -23.85 -3.87
C GLU A 156 -14.36 -23.25 -4.88
N VAL A 157 -14.44 -21.93 -5.03
CA VAL A 157 -13.61 -21.15 -5.93
C VAL A 157 -13.14 -19.89 -5.22
N ARG A 158 -11.99 -19.39 -5.65
CA ARG A 158 -11.48 -18.06 -5.33
C ARG A 158 -11.88 -17.12 -6.43
N PHE A 159 -12.26 -15.89 -6.07
CA PHE A 159 -12.59 -14.88 -7.07
C PHE A 159 -12.07 -13.50 -6.74
N VAL A 160 -12.03 -12.64 -7.75
CA VAL A 160 -11.76 -11.21 -7.62
C VAL A 160 -13.01 -10.45 -8.11
N GLU A 161 -13.64 -9.69 -7.22
CA GLU A 161 -14.81 -8.84 -7.54
C GLU A 161 -14.35 -7.57 -8.29
N GLU A 162 -15.14 -7.14 -9.28
CA GLU A 162 -15.00 -5.90 -10.03
C GLU A 162 -16.39 -5.29 -10.28
N GLU A 163 -16.45 -3.97 -10.36
CA GLU A 163 -17.67 -3.23 -10.66
C GLU A 163 -17.91 -3.26 -12.19
N GLY A 164 -18.96 -3.98 -12.62
CA GLY A 164 -19.37 -4.08 -14.02
C GLY A 164 -20.55 -3.18 -14.37
N ASP A 165 -20.84 -3.06 -15.67
CA ASP A 165 -21.94 -2.23 -16.20
C ASP A 165 -23.33 -2.61 -15.64
N LYS A 166 -23.49 -3.85 -15.16
CA LYS A 166 -24.74 -4.40 -14.61
C LYS A 166 -24.67 -4.71 -13.12
N GLY A 167 -23.61 -4.27 -12.43
CA GLY A 167 -23.35 -4.57 -11.03
C GLY A 167 -22.08 -5.41 -10.80
N PRO A 168 -21.87 -5.88 -9.55
CA PRO A 168 -20.65 -6.59 -9.17
C PRO A 168 -20.50 -7.92 -9.93
N GLN A 169 -19.33 -8.11 -10.54
CA GLN A 169 -18.97 -9.31 -11.31
C GLN A 169 -17.58 -9.81 -10.92
N ALA A 170 -17.27 -11.07 -11.21
CA ALA A 170 -15.94 -11.62 -11.00
C ALA A 170 -15.05 -11.37 -12.23
N SER A 171 -13.96 -10.64 -12.02
CA SER A 171 -12.91 -10.42 -13.02
C SER A 171 -11.97 -11.61 -13.15
N SER A 172 -11.83 -12.41 -12.09
CA SER A 172 -11.05 -13.65 -12.08
C SER A 172 -11.71 -14.70 -11.18
N VAL A 173 -11.71 -15.96 -11.61
CA VAL A 173 -12.19 -17.12 -10.85
C VAL A 173 -11.16 -18.25 -10.95
N THR A 174 -10.84 -18.90 -9.84
CA THR A 174 -9.88 -20.02 -9.75
C THR A 174 -10.40 -21.10 -8.82
N VAL A 175 -10.36 -22.36 -9.25
CA VAL A 175 -10.81 -23.50 -8.42
C VAL A 175 -9.81 -23.77 -7.29
N THR A 176 -10.30 -23.94 -6.06
CA THR A 176 -9.43 -24.23 -4.89
C THR A 176 -9.21 -25.70 -4.60
N GLY A 177 -10.01 -26.59 -5.19
CA GLY A 177 -9.87 -28.03 -5.06
C GLY A 177 -9.37 -28.66 -6.36
N GLY A 178 -8.16 -29.22 -6.31
CA GLY A 178 -7.63 -30.16 -7.29
C GLY A 178 -7.47 -31.52 -6.63
#